data_AF-A0A0A1WDZ8-F1
#
_entry.id   AF-A0A0A1WDZ8-F1
#
_cell.length_a   1.000
_cell.length_b   1.000
_cell.length_c   1.000
_cell.angle_alpha   90.00
_cell.angle_beta   90.00
_cell.angle_gamma   90.00
#
_symmetry.space_group_name_H-M   'P 1'
#
loop_
_entity.id
_entity.type
_entity.pdbx_description
1 polymer ?
#
loop_
_entity_poly.entity_id
_entity_poly.type
_entity_poly.pdbx_seq_one_letter_code
_entity_poly.pdbx_strand_id
1 'polypeptide(L)'
;MPCNVVKGSTAVMKVHFVGTRDNIRSINGVVHATALGLTVPYPLPDDVADVCRNLLHGALCPIDESEDVVYNFNFYVDTSYPEVSVKVELDLVDENKESIACFVTDIKVQRA
;
A
#
# COMPACT_ATOMS: atom_id res chain seq x y z
N MET A 1 -3.57 17.84 -3.06
CA MET A 1 -5.01 17.73 -2.78
C MET A 1 -5.26 16.30 -2.32
N PRO A 2 -5.89 16.06 -1.16
CA PRO A 2 -6.05 14.71 -0.64
C PRO A 2 -6.98 13.89 -1.56
N CYS A 3 -6.70 12.61 -1.70
CA CYS A 3 -7.55 11.69 -2.45
C CYS A 3 -8.85 11.43 -1.68
N ASN A 4 -10.00 11.63 -2.32
CA ASN A 4 -11.27 11.30 -1.72
C ASN A 4 -11.48 9.78 -1.76
N VAL A 5 -11.63 9.18 -0.59
CA VAL A 5 -11.82 7.74 -0.41
C VAL A 5 -13.24 7.51 0.10
N VAL A 6 -14.04 6.85 -0.73
CA VAL A 6 -15.48 6.65 -0.48
C VAL A 6 -15.70 5.39 0.36
N LYS A 7 -16.41 5.56 1.47
CA LYS A 7 -16.81 4.45 2.33
C LYS A 7 -17.75 3.47 1.61
N GLY A 8 -17.65 2.19 1.95
CA GLY A 8 -18.43 1.13 1.31
C GLY A 8 -17.97 0.81 -0.12
N SER A 9 -16.77 1.24 -0.49
CA SER A 9 -16.19 0.98 -1.82
C SER A 9 -14.75 0.51 -1.71
N THR A 10 -14.24 -0.06 -2.81
CA THR A 10 -12.84 -0.43 -2.93
C THR A 10 -12.03 0.74 -3.45
N ALA A 11 -11.08 1.21 -2.65
CA ALA A 11 -10.06 2.14 -3.11
C ALA A 11 -9.07 1.37 -3.99
N VAL A 12 -8.74 1.94 -5.14
CA VAL A 12 -7.78 1.38 -6.10
C VAL A 12 -6.56 2.28 -6.15
N MET A 13 -5.40 1.75 -5.77
CA MET A 13 -4.13 2.46 -5.80
C MET A 13 -3.11 1.64 -6.61
N LYS A 14 -2.42 2.30 -7.53
CA LYS A 14 -1.32 1.71 -8.30
C LYS A 14 -0.02 2.29 -7.78
N VAL A 15 0.78 1.43 -7.19
CA VAL A 15 2.05 1.81 -6.56
C VAL A 15 3.18 1.41 -7.50
N HIS A 16 3.83 2.40 -8.07
CA HIS A 16 5.01 2.22 -8.91
C HIS A 16 6.25 2.23 -8.04
N PHE A 17 7.07 1.19 -8.12
CA PHE A 17 8.34 1.12 -7.39
C PHE A 17 9.41 0.43 -8.23
N VAL A 18 10.66 0.64 -7.85
CA VAL A 18 11.83 0.08 -8.52
C VAL A 18 12.58 -0.83 -7.55
N GLY A 19 12.99 -2.01 -8.01
CA GLY A 19 13.80 -2.93 -7.21
C GLY A 19 15.12 -2.30 -6.79
N THR A 20 15.50 -2.49 -5.52
CA THR A 20 16.69 -1.87 -4.92
C THR A 20 17.90 -2.81 -4.87
N ARG A 21 17.71 -4.10 -5.15
CA ARG A 21 18.73 -5.14 -5.16
C ARG A 21 18.22 -6.34 -5.96
N ASP A 22 19.14 -7.20 -6.38
CA ASP A 22 18.78 -8.43 -7.08
C ASP A 22 18.10 -9.46 -6.17
N ASN A 23 17.26 -10.28 -6.79
CA ASN A 23 16.65 -11.47 -6.20
C ASN A 23 15.86 -11.17 -4.91
N ILE A 24 15.00 -10.15 -4.92
CA ILE A 24 14.00 -9.87 -3.88
C ILE A 24 12.84 -10.87 -4.03
N ARG A 25 12.74 -11.85 -3.13
CA ARG A 25 11.83 -13.01 -3.33
C ARG A 25 10.45 -12.82 -2.75
N SER A 26 10.32 -11.95 -1.75
CA SER A 26 9.05 -11.63 -1.13
C SER A 26 9.01 -10.16 -0.79
N ILE A 27 7.85 -9.54 -0.98
CA ILE A 27 7.61 -8.15 -0.64
C ILE A 27 6.29 -8.09 0.11
N ASN A 28 6.29 -7.43 1.27
CA ASN A 28 5.11 -7.25 2.10
C ASN A 28 4.78 -5.76 2.25
N GLY A 29 3.51 -5.40 2.05
CA GLY A 29 2.98 -4.07 2.33
C GLY A 29 2.71 -3.88 3.82
N VAL A 30 3.26 -2.83 4.41
CA VAL A 30 3.05 -2.43 5.80
C VAL A 30 2.44 -1.04 5.82
N VAL A 31 1.28 -0.88 6.47
CA VAL A 31 0.57 0.40 6.48
C VAL A 31 0.50 0.99 7.89
N HIS A 32 0.82 2.27 7.98
CA HIS A 32 0.52 3.10 9.13
C HIS A 32 -0.45 4.21 8.73
N ALA A 33 -1.44 4.46 9.58
CA ALA A 33 -2.43 5.50 9.37
C ALA A 33 -2.34 6.54 10.50
N THR A 34 -2.19 7.82 10.15
CA THR A 34 -2.26 8.93 11.10
C THR A 34 -3.57 9.69 10.94
N ALA A 35 -4.38 9.74 11.99
CA ALA A 35 -5.60 10.51 12.06
C ALA A 35 -5.73 11.16 13.44
N LEU A 36 -6.23 12.39 13.49
CA LEU A 36 -6.47 13.11 14.76
C LEU A 36 -5.22 13.18 15.68
N GLY A 37 -4.03 13.24 15.09
CA GLY A 37 -2.75 13.28 15.82
C GLY A 37 -2.25 11.94 16.35
N LEU A 38 -2.94 10.83 16.06
CA LEU A 38 -2.57 9.47 16.46
C LEU A 38 -2.14 8.67 15.23
N THR A 39 -0.98 8.03 15.30
CA THR A 39 -0.50 7.08 14.29
C THR A 39 -0.71 5.65 14.79
N VAL A 40 -1.38 4.83 14.00
CA VAL A 40 -1.68 3.43 14.32
C VAL A 40 -1.30 2.51 13.17
N PRO A 41 -0.88 1.26 13.43
CA PRO A 41 -0.75 0.26 12.38
C PRO A 41 -2.13 -0.06 11.79
N TYR A 42 -2.20 -0.15 10.47
CA TYR A 42 -3.40 -0.54 9.73
C TYR A 42 -3.16 -1.92 9.10
N PRO A 43 -3.68 -3.01 9.71
CA PRO A 43 -3.42 -4.36 9.22
C PRO A 43 -4.11 -4.57 7.86
N LEU A 44 -3.34 -5.02 6.89
CA LEU A 44 -3.85 -5.42 5.59
C LEU A 44 -4.29 -6.90 5.62
N PRO A 45 -5.30 -7.29 4.83
CA PRO A 45 -5.54 -8.70 4.52
C PRO A 45 -4.27 -9.35 3.94
N ASP A 46 -4.00 -10.62 4.28
CA ASP A 46 -2.78 -11.32 3.85
C ASP A 46 -2.60 -11.35 2.33
N ASP A 47 -3.71 -11.47 1.58
CA ASP A 47 -3.71 -11.46 0.13
C ASP A 47 -3.38 -10.09 -0.45
N VAL A 48 -3.76 -8.99 0.22
CA VAL A 48 -3.40 -7.62 -0.19
C VAL A 48 -1.96 -7.30 0.22
N ALA A 49 -1.55 -7.72 1.42
CA ALA A 49 -0.22 -7.47 1.97
C ALA A 49 0.90 -8.13 1.15
N ASP A 50 0.64 -9.30 0.54
CA ASP A 50 1.57 -9.96 -0.38
C ASP A 50 1.67 -9.19 -1.70
N VAL A 51 2.68 -8.33 -1.81
CA VAL A 51 2.88 -7.45 -2.97
C VAL A 51 3.19 -8.27 -4.23
N CYS A 52 3.98 -9.33 -4.09
CA CYS A 52 4.37 -10.21 -5.21
C CYS A 52 3.14 -10.84 -5.90
N ARG A 53 2.09 -11.18 -5.15
CA ARG A 53 0.83 -11.72 -5.70
C ARG A 53 -0.02 -10.71 -6.44
N ASN A 54 0.23 -9.42 -6.24
CA ASN A 54 -0.59 -8.32 -6.75
C ASN A 54 0.16 -7.42 -7.74
N LEU A 55 1.26 -7.91 -8.30
CA LEU A 55 1.98 -7.21 -9.36
C LEU A 55 1.16 -7.23 -10.65
N LEU A 56 1.18 -6.11 -11.36
CA LEU A 56 0.53 -5.95 -12.66
C LEU A 56 1.48 -6.29 -13.80
N HIS A 57 0.92 -6.30 -15.02
CA HIS A 57 1.68 -6.42 -16.27
C HIS A 57 2.49 -7.72 -16.42
N GLY A 58 2.15 -8.76 -15.64
CA GLY A 58 2.84 -10.05 -15.67
C GLY A 58 4.17 -10.06 -14.92
N ALA A 59 4.49 -9.00 -14.17
CA ALA A 59 5.62 -9.00 -13.26
C ALA A 59 5.39 -10.00 -12.11
N LEU A 60 6.45 -10.66 -11.68
CA LEU A 60 6.43 -11.73 -10.70
C LEU A 60 7.73 -11.70 -9.91
N CYS A 61 7.68 -12.02 -8.62
CA CYS A 61 8.89 -12.21 -7.85
C CYS A 61 9.67 -13.47 -8.30
N PRO A 62 11.01 -13.48 -8.23
CA PRO A 62 11.85 -12.44 -7.65
C PRO A 62 11.95 -11.16 -8.49
N ILE A 63 12.04 -10.01 -7.82
CA ILE A 63 12.30 -8.70 -8.44
C ILE A 63 13.80 -8.41 -8.38
N ASP A 64 14.36 -7.93 -9.48
CA ASP A 64 15.78 -7.60 -9.59
C ASP A 64 16.05 -6.09 -9.45
N GLU A 65 17.33 -5.72 -9.27
CA GLU A 65 17.71 -4.32 -9.16
C GLU A 65 17.31 -3.55 -10.43
N SER A 66 16.80 -2.33 -10.26
CA SER A 66 16.36 -1.46 -11.35
C SER A 66 15.13 -1.96 -12.15
N GLU A 67 14.50 -3.07 -11.76
CA GLU A 67 13.24 -3.51 -12.36
C GLU A 67 12.10 -2.58 -11.90
N ASP A 68 11.39 -1.97 -12.87
CA ASP A 68 10.23 -1.10 -12.64
C ASP A 68 8.95 -1.93 -12.66
N VAL A 69 8.26 -1.96 -11.52
CA VAL A 69 7.07 -2.79 -11.31
C VAL A 69 5.93 -2.00 -10.69
N VAL A 70 4.72 -2.50 -10.92
CA VAL A 70 3.48 -1.86 -10.46
C VAL A 70 2.72 -2.80 -9.57
N TYR A 71 2.57 -2.41 -8.30
CA TYR A 71 1.74 -3.10 -7.33
C TYR A 71 0.30 -2.56 -7.36
N ASN A 72 -0.66 -3.48 -7.49
CA ASN A 72 -2.09 -3.19 -7.45
C ASN A 72 -2.60 -3.22 -6.00
N PHE A 73 -2.46 -2.10 -5.30
CA PHE A 73 -2.91 -1.94 -3.93
C PHE A 73 -4.39 -1.58 -3.86
N ASN A 74 -5.24 -2.60 -3.76
CA ASN A 74 -6.68 -2.44 -3.64
C ASN A 74 -7.14 -2.82 -2.25
N PHE A 75 -7.94 -1.97 -1.61
CA PHE A 75 -8.49 -2.28 -0.30
C PHE A 75 -9.91 -1.75 -0.15
N TYR A 76 -10.75 -2.51 0.55
CA TYR A 76 -12.11 -2.11 0.88
C TYR A 76 -12.12 -1.14 2.06
N VAL A 77 -12.92 -0.09 1.96
CA VAL A 77 -13.04 0.96 2.96
C VAL A 77 -14.35 0.74 3.71
N ASP A 78 -14.27 0.23 4.92
CA ASP A 78 -15.47 -0.13 5.68
C ASP A 78 -16.33 1.09 6.02
N THR A 79 -17.65 0.89 6.03
CA THR A 79 -18.63 1.96 6.32
C THR A 79 -18.55 2.49 7.76
N SER A 80 -18.00 1.71 8.69
CA SER A 80 -17.78 2.10 10.08
C SER A 80 -16.64 3.12 10.26
N TYR A 81 -15.77 3.30 9.27
CA TYR A 81 -14.67 4.24 9.40
C TYR A 81 -15.15 5.70 9.48
N PRO A 82 -14.53 6.52 10.36
CA PRO A 82 -14.92 7.90 10.55
C PRO A 82 -14.58 8.76 9.32
N GLU A 83 -15.32 9.85 9.14
CA GLU A 83 -15.10 10.80 8.03
C GLU A 83 -14.07 11.83 8.43
N VAL A 84 -12.79 11.50 8.23
CA VAL A 84 -11.65 12.31 8.65
C VAL A 84 -10.58 12.31 7.56
N SER A 85 -9.69 13.30 7.64
CA SER A 85 -8.43 13.26 6.91
C SER A 85 -7.48 12.26 7.58
N VAL A 86 -6.86 11.42 6.76
CA VAL A 86 -5.92 10.39 7.21
C VAL A 86 -4.65 10.54 6.39
N LYS A 87 -3.50 10.56 7.04
CA LYS A 87 -2.20 10.38 6.40
C LYS A 87 -1.92 8.88 6.35
N VAL A 88 -1.80 8.32 5.16
CA VAL A 88 -1.48 6.92 4.95
C VAL A 88 -0.02 6.81 4.57
N GLU A 89 0.72 5.98 5.28
CA GLU A 89 2.09 5.57 4.98
C GLU A 89 2.06 4.10 4.60
N LEU A 90 2.49 3.77 3.38
CA LEU A 90 2.66 2.41 2.87
C LEU A 90 4.14 2.16 2.65
N ASP A 91 4.70 1.25 3.43
CA ASP A 91 6.07 0.76 3.29
C ASP A 91 6.07 -0.62 2.62
N LEU A 92 6.89 -0.79 1.60
CA LEU A 92 7.10 -2.06 0.92
C LEU A 92 8.40 -2.67 1.46
N VAL A 93 8.30 -3.73 2.25
CA VAL A 93 9.45 -4.36 2.91
C VAL A 93 9.75 -5.74 2.35
N ASP A 94 11.01 -6.07 2.22
CA ASP A 94 11.46 -7.38 1.71
C ASP A 94 11.54 -8.47 2.80
N GLU A 95 12.04 -9.68 2.43
CA GLU A 95 12.28 -10.77 3.38
C GLU A 95 13.24 -10.43 4.54
N ASN A 96 14.12 -9.45 4.36
CA ASN A 96 15.08 -8.98 5.36
C ASN A 96 14.50 -7.84 6.22
N LYS A 97 13.26 -7.43 5.97
CA LYS A 97 12.60 -6.26 6.55
C LYS A 97 13.28 -4.94 6.17
N GLU A 98 13.96 -4.92 5.03
CA GLU A 98 14.51 -3.70 4.44
C GLU A 98 13.44 -3.03 3.58
N SER A 99 13.31 -1.71 3.72
CA SER A 99 12.36 -0.91 2.93
C SER A 99 12.87 -0.77 1.50
N ILE A 100 12.04 -1.18 0.54
CA ILE A 100 12.26 -1.02 -0.89
C ILE A 100 11.77 0.36 -1.32
N ALA A 101 10.56 0.72 -0.88
CA ALA A 101 9.93 2.00 -1.15
C ALA A 101 8.89 2.33 -0.07
N CYS A 102 8.78 3.61 0.28
CA CYS A 102 7.80 4.11 1.23
C CYS A 102 7.03 5.28 0.63
N PHE A 103 5.70 5.17 0.62
CA PHE A 103 4.78 6.13 0.03
C PHE A 103 3.91 6.75 1.10
N VAL A 104 3.80 8.07 1.06
CA VAL A 104 2.97 8.82 2.01
C VAL A 104 1.95 9.64 1.23
N THR A 105 0.67 9.47 1.55
CA THR A 105 -0.42 10.20 0.91
C THR A 105 -1.46 10.66 1.92
N ASP A 106 -2.00 11.86 1.72
CA ASP A 106 -3.17 12.32 2.44
C ASP A 106 -4.44 11.86 1.72
N ILE A 107 -5.34 11.22 2.47
CA ILE A 107 -6.68 10.86 1.99
C ILE A 107 -7.74 11.54 2.84
N LYS A 108 -8.93 11.70 2.26
CA LYS A 108 -10.13 12.11 2.97
C LYS A 108 -11.16 11.01 2.88
N VAL A 109 -11.47 10.37 4.01
CA VAL A 109 -12.54 9.37 4.09
C VAL A 109 -13.88 10.11 4.13
N GLN A 110 -14.78 9.75 3.23
CA GLN A 110 -16.10 10.39 3.14
C GLN A 110 -17.17 9.40 2.67
N ARG A 111 -18.45 9.74 2.88
CA ARG A 111 -19.56 9.02 2.25
C ARG A 111 -19.54 9.27 0.73
N ALA A 112 -20.23 8.38 0.01
CA ALA A 112 -20.56 8.59 -1.40
C ALA A 112 -21.40 9.86 -1.59
#